data_AF-A0A146EX02-F1
#
_entry.id   AF-A0A146EX02-F1
#
_cell.length_a   1.000
_cell.length_b   1.000
_cell.length_c   1.000
_cell.angle_alpha   90.00
_cell.angle_beta   90.00
_cell.angle_gamma   90.00
#
_symmetry.space_group_name_H-M   'P 1'
#
loop_
_entity.id
_entity.type
_entity.pdbx_description
1 polymer ?
#
loop_
_entity_poly.entity_id
_entity_poly.type
_entity_poly.pdbx_seq_one_letter_code
_entity_poly.pdbx_strand_id
1 'polypeptide(L)'
;MKFTATIGALMFSLLASVSAAVTGNCTPGMNYCQVVLDNVGGNQDAMHDAIIRWGSPESARYPGLWGKYLFHCNADKSLSVVEECHVICINSGAGKSDVCDNPV
;
A
#
# COMPACT_ATOMS: atom_id res chain seq x y z
N MET A 1 -17.73 61.28 3.27
CA MET A 1 -17.60 60.13 4.19
C MET A 1 -17.67 58.84 3.39
N LYS A 2 -16.65 57.97 3.57
CA LYS A 2 -16.60 56.50 3.41
C LYS A 2 -17.23 55.83 2.16
N PHE A 3 -16.39 55.43 1.20
CA PHE A 3 -16.68 54.34 0.26
C PHE A 3 -16.18 53.03 0.88
N THR A 4 -17.09 52.09 1.14
CA THR A 4 -16.73 50.72 1.56
C THR A 4 -17.05 49.81 0.39
N ALA A 5 -16.01 49.43 -0.37
CA ALA A 5 -16.11 48.37 -1.36
C ALA A 5 -15.42 47.14 -0.77
N THR A 6 -16.23 46.17 -0.36
CA THR A 6 -15.83 44.85 0.13
C THR A 6 -15.12 44.06 -0.96
N ILE A 7 -13.87 43.68 -0.72
CA ILE A 7 -13.10 42.75 -1.57
C ILE A 7 -13.60 41.33 -1.28
N GLY A 8 -14.30 40.73 -2.24
CA GLY A 8 -14.69 39.32 -2.18
C GLY A 8 -13.48 38.41 -2.36
N ALA A 9 -13.14 37.63 -1.34
CA ALA A 9 -12.09 36.62 -1.42
C ALA A 9 -12.58 35.41 -2.23
N LEU A 10 -11.97 35.18 -3.40
CA LEU A 10 -12.16 33.95 -4.18
C LEU A 10 -11.35 32.83 -3.52
N MET A 11 -12.02 31.94 -2.79
CA MET A 11 -11.42 30.73 -2.25
C MET A 11 -11.26 29.70 -3.37
N PHE A 12 -10.02 29.45 -3.79
CA PHE A 12 -9.68 28.38 -4.73
C PHE A 12 -9.56 27.07 -3.94
N SER A 13 -10.60 26.24 -3.94
CA SER A 13 -10.56 24.91 -3.33
C SER A 13 -9.75 23.96 -4.21
N LEU A 14 -8.56 23.57 -3.76
CA LEU A 14 -7.73 22.55 -4.42
C LEU A 14 -8.39 21.17 -4.22
N LEU A 15 -9.01 20.64 -5.28
CA LEU A 15 -9.46 19.24 -5.30
C LEU A 15 -8.22 18.35 -5.43
N ALA A 16 -7.74 17.81 -4.31
CA ALA A 16 -6.78 16.71 -4.35
C ALA A 16 -7.52 15.48 -4.89
N SER A 17 -7.19 15.07 -6.11
CA SER A 17 -7.65 13.78 -6.66
C SER A 17 -7.00 12.66 -5.86
N VAL A 18 -7.77 12.04 -4.95
CA VAL A 18 -7.31 10.82 -4.27
C VAL A 18 -7.40 9.70 -5.30
N SER A 19 -6.25 9.19 -5.75
CA SER A 19 -6.23 7.93 -6.48
C SER A 19 -6.66 6.86 -5.48
N ALA A 20 -7.84 6.27 -5.67
CA ALA A 20 -8.28 5.17 -4.83
C ALA A 20 -7.27 4.02 -4.97
N ALA A 21 -6.68 3.59 -3.86
CA ALA A 21 -5.79 2.45 -3.85
C ALA A 21 -6.57 1.19 -4.22
N VAL A 22 -5.92 0.26 -4.92
CA VAL A 22 -6.56 -0.99 -5.31
C VAL A 22 -6.71 -1.89 -4.07
N THR A 23 -7.94 -2.35 -3.82
CA THR A 23 -8.25 -3.19 -2.67
C THR A 23 -7.91 -4.65 -2.94
N GLY A 24 -7.37 -5.35 -1.94
CA GLY A 24 -7.08 -6.79 -1.98
C GLY A 24 -8.04 -7.63 -1.13
N ASN A 25 -7.81 -8.93 -1.16
CA ASN A 25 -8.42 -9.92 -0.27
C ASN A 25 -7.45 -10.26 0.87
N CYS A 26 -7.54 -9.48 1.95
CA CYS A 26 -6.73 -9.65 3.16
C CYS A 26 -7.51 -9.25 4.42
N THR A 27 -7.01 -9.67 5.58
CA THR A 27 -7.51 -9.21 6.90
C THR A 27 -6.82 -7.89 7.28
N PRO A 28 -7.57 -6.80 7.48
CA PRO A 28 -7.01 -5.51 7.90
C PRO A 28 -6.18 -5.59 9.17
N GLY A 29 -5.10 -4.81 9.22
CA GLY A 29 -4.17 -4.73 10.35
C GLY A 29 -3.07 -5.79 10.34
N MET A 30 -3.12 -6.76 9.42
CA MET A 30 -2.14 -7.84 9.32
C MET A 30 -1.08 -7.56 8.27
N ASN A 31 0.11 -8.13 8.45
CA ASN A 31 1.16 -8.13 7.43
C ASN A 31 1.25 -9.50 6.75
N TYR A 32 1.59 -9.50 5.47
CA TYR A 32 1.63 -10.69 4.63
C TYR A 32 2.85 -10.72 3.72
N CYS A 33 3.44 -11.90 3.57
CA CYS A 33 4.31 -12.24 2.46
C CYS A 33 3.47 -12.43 1.19
N GLN A 34 4.07 -12.19 0.03
CA GLN A 34 3.43 -12.42 -1.28
C GLN A 34 2.79 -13.81 -1.37
N VAL A 35 3.49 -14.87 -0.95
CA VAL A 35 2.99 -16.25 -1.05
C VAL A 35 1.68 -16.47 -0.28
N VAL A 36 1.47 -15.77 0.84
CA VAL A 36 0.22 -15.86 1.60
C VAL A 36 -0.90 -15.14 0.86
N LEU A 37 -0.63 -13.96 0.31
CA LEU A 37 -1.58 -13.21 -0.51
C LEU A 37 -1.99 -13.94 -1.79
N ASP A 38 -1.05 -14.65 -2.43
CA ASP A 38 -1.31 -15.48 -3.60
C ASP A 38 -2.20 -16.69 -3.25
N ASN A 39 -1.93 -17.34 -2.12
CA ASN A 39 -2.75 -18.45 -1.63
C ASN A 39 -4.18 -18.04 -1.31
N VAL A 40 -4.38 -16.81 -0.80
CA VAL A 40 -5.71 -16.24 -0.56
C VAL A 40 -6.40 -15.84 -1.87
N GLY A 41 -5.62 -15.41 -2.87
CA GLY A 41 -6.09 -15.04 -4.21
C GLY A 41 -6.75 -13.66 -4.28
N GLY A 42 -6.73 -13.04 -5.47
CA GLY A 42 -7.35 -11.73 -5.72
C GLY A 42 -6.54 -10.52 -5.22
N ASN A 43 -5.24 -10.69 -5.00
CA ASN A 43 -4.35 -9.65 -4.46
C ASN A 43 -3.35 -9.06 -5.47
N GLN A 44 -3.30 -9.57 -6.71
CA GLN A 44 -2.25 -9.19 -7.66
C GLN A 44 -2.24 -7.69 -8.00
N ASP A 45 -3.40 -7.11 -8.32
CA ASP A 45 -3.49 -5.69 -8.66
C ASP A 45 -3.19 -4.80 -7.44
N ALA A 46 -3.60 -5.23 -6.24
CA ALA A 46 -3.31 -4.53 -5.00
C ALA A 46 -1.82 -4.57 -4.63
N MET A 47 -1.15 -5.72 -4.84
CA MET A 47 0.30 -5.84 -4.64
C MET A 47 1.07 -4.98 -5.66
N HIS A 48 0.66 -5.02 -6.93
CA HIS A 48 1.24 -4.20 -7.98
C HIS A 48 1.13 -2.69 -7.65
N ASP A 49 -0.09 -2.22 -7.31
CA ASP A 49 -0.33 -0.84 -6.89
C ASP A 49 0.50 -0.45 -5.65
N ALA A 50 0.59 -1.34 -4.65
CA ALA A 50 1.38 -1.09 -3.45
C ALA A 50 2.89 -0.92 -3.76
N ILE A 51 3.46 -1.74 -4.65
CA ILE A 51 4.88 -1.64 -5.03
C ILE A 51 5.14 -0.37 -5.86
N ILE A 52 4.20 0.03 -6.72
CA ILE A 52 4.29 1.32 -7.43
C ILE A 52 4.30 2.47 -6.41
N ARG A 53 3.36 2.47 -5.46
CA ARG A 53 3.27 3.51 -4.41
C ARG A 53 4.47 3.51 -3.47
N TRP A 54 5.12 2.36 -3.27
CA TRP A 54 6.39 2.24 -2.55
C TRP A 54 7.57 2.91 -3.28
N GLY A 55 7.43 3.18 -4.59
CA GLY A 55 8.48 3.80 -5.41
C GLY A 55 9.34 2.79 -6.17
N SER A 56 8.86 1.55 -6.37
CA SER A 56 9.57 0.50 -7.11
C SER A 56 8.80 0.03 -8.37
N PRO A 57 8.45 0.94 -9.30
CA PRO A 57 7.61 0.60 -10.47
C PRO A 57 8.25 -0.47 -11.37
N GLU A 58 9.58 -0.55 -11.45
CA GLU A 58 10.26 -1.61 -12.19
C GLU A 58 10.07 -2.99 -11.54
N SER A 59 10.19 -3.09 -10.21
CA SER A 59 9.88 -4.33 -9.48
C SER A 59 8.41 -4.72 -9.64
N ALA A 60 7.50 -3.73 -9.68
CA ALA A 60 6.07 -3.99 -9.89
C ALA A 60 5.80 -4.69 -11.24
N ARG A 61 6.64 -4.52 -12.27
CA ARG A 61 6.46 -5.22 -13.56
C ARG A 61 6.75 -6.72 -13.49
N TYR A 62 7.46 -7.18 -12.46
CA TYR A 62 7.95 -8.56 -12.37
C TYR A 62 7.45 -9.25 -11.09
N PRO A 63 6.31 -9.98 -11.14
CA PRO A 63 5.77 -10.69 -9.98
C PRO A 63 6.75 -11.64 -9.29
N GLY A 64 7.73 -12.20 -10.02
CA GLY A 64 8.80 -13.02 -9.45
C GLY A 64 9.73 -12.29 -8.48
N LEU A 65 9.68 -10.95 -8.43
CA LEU A 65 10.44 -10.13 -7.48
C LEU A 65 9.61 -9.72 -6.26
N TRP A 66 8.33 -10.06 -6.18
CA TRP A 66 7.45 -9.52 -5.13
C TRP A 66 7.63 -10.22 -3.78
N GLY A 67 8.24 -11.41 -3.77
CA GLY A 67 8.42 -12.24 -2.57
C GLY A 67 9.35 -11.66 -1.52
N LYS A 68 10.07 -10.60 -1.86
CA LYS A 68 10.91 -9.82 -0.93
C LYS A 68 10.17 -8.70 -0.23
N TYR A 69 8.92 -8.39 -0.56
CA TYR A 69 8.18 -7.33 0.10
C TYR A 69 7.31 -7.88 1.24
N LEU A 70 7.24 -7.14 2.33
CA LEU A 70 6.25 -7.32 3.38
C LEU A 70 5.09 -6.34 3.16
N PHE A 71 3.88 -6.88 2.94
CA PHE A 71 2.70 -6.07 2.65
C PHE A 71 1.83 -5.92 3.90
N HIS A 72 1.42 -4.69 4.23
CA HIS A 72 0.39 -4.42 5.23
C HIS A 72 -0.99 -4.31 4.58
N CYS A 73 -2.00 -4.94 5.18
CA CYS A 73 -3.39 -4.78 4.79
C CYS A 73 -4.03 -3.62 5.55
N ASN A 74 -4.33 -2.52 4.85
CA ASN A 74 -4.95 -1.34 5.44
C ASN A 74 -6.42 -1.58 5.81
N ALA A 75 -7.00 -0.65 6.56
CA ALA A 75 -8.40 -0.69 6.98
C ALA A 75 -9.40 -0.77 5.80
N ASP A 76 -9.05 -0.15 4.67
CA ASP A 76 -9.83 -0.17 3.42
C ASP A 76 -9.52 -1.38 2.52
N LYS A 77 -8.73 -2.34 3.03
CA LYS A 77 -8.21 -3.52 2.30
C LYS A 77 -7.23 -3.20 1.18
N SER A 78 -6.81 -1.96 0.98
CA SER A 78 -5.64 -1.69 0.12
C SER A 78 -4.37 -2.27 0.75
N LEU A 79 -3.37 -2.57 -0.07
CA LEU A 79 -2.07 -3.00 0.43
C LEU A 79 -1.08 -1.83 0.47
N SER A 80 -0.18 -1.81 1.45
CA SER A 80 1.01 -0.96 1.45
C SER A 80 2.24 -1.82 1.67
N VAL A 81 3.37 -1.46 1.07
CA VAL A 81 4.64 -2.10 1.43
C VAL A 81 5.12 -1.51 2.75
N VAL A 82 5.44 -2.37 3.70
CA VAL A 82 6.05 -1.99 5.00
C VAL A 82 7.55 -1.85 4.81
N GLU A 83 8.16 -2.85 4.19
CA GLU A 83 9.61 -2.93 3.96
C GLU A 83 9.94 -3.96 2.87
N GLU A 84 11.17 -3.90 2.39
CA GLU A 84 11.81 -4.93 1.56
C GLU A 84 12.69 -5.81 2.46
N CYS A 85 12.35 -7.10 2.59
CA CYS A 85 13.09 -8.07 3.38
C CYS A 85 14.48 -8.33 2.78
N HIS A 86 15.50 -8.34 3.62
CA HIS A 86 16.89 -8.56 3.20
C HIS A 86 17.14 -10.01 2.77
N VAL A 87 16.66 -10.97 3.55
CA VAL A 87 16.85 -12.41 3.26
C VAL A 87 15.58 -13.00 2.67
N ILE A 88 14.49 -13.02 3.44
CA ILE A 88 13.23 -13.62 3.03
C ILE A 88 12.08 -13.07 3.88
N CYS A 89 10.86 -13.12 3.34
CA CYS A 89 9.64 -12.95 4.11
C CYS A 89 9.20 -14.28 4.72
N ILE A 90 8.98 -14.31 6.03
CA ILE A 90 8.58 -15.50 6.79
C ILE A 90 7.07 -15.48 7.05
N ASN A 91 6.39 -16.53 6.59
CA ASN A 91 5.00 -16.79 6.94
C ASN A 91 4.91 -17.21 8.42
N SER A 92 4.30 -16.37 9.26
CA SER A 92 4.19 -16.62 10.71
C SER A 92 3.06 -17.58 11.08
N GLY A 93 2.27 -18.01 10.09
CA GLY A 93 1.14 -18.93 10.25
C GLY A 93 -0.21 -18.22 10.41
N ALA A 94 -1.28 -19.01 10.38
CA ALA A 94 -2.64 -18.51 10.38
C ALA A 94 -2.94 -17.56 11.56
N GLY A 95 -3.52 -16.40 11.26
CA GLY A 95 -3.91 -15.40 12.25
C GLY A 95 -2.75 -14.59 12.84
N LYS A 96 -1.53 -14.72 12.31
CA LYS A 96 -0.36 -13.95 12.73
C LYS A 96 0.18 -13.12 11.56
N SER A 97 0.76 -11.97 11.88
CA SER A 97 1.43 -11.15 10.87
C SER A 97 2.73 -11.80 10.46
N ASP A 98 2.96 -11.83 9.16
CA ASP A 98 4.24 -12.24 8.59
C ASP A 98 5.32 -11.22 8.93
N VAL A 99 6.58 -11.65 8.85
CA VAL A 99 7.74 -10.85 9.27
C VAL A 99 8.88 -11.00 8.26
N CYS A 100 9.68 -9.94 8.10
CA CYS A 100 10.94 -10.06 7.39
C CYS A 100 12.01 -10.70 8.28
N ASP A 101 12.81 -11.59 7.69
CA ASP A 101 14.10 -11.95 8.25
C ASP A 101 15.16 -10.94 7.80
N ASN A 102 15.41 -9.98 8.69
CA ASN A 102 16.43 -8.95 8.52
C ASN A 102 17.49 -9.16 9.60
N PRO A 103 18.59 -9.89 9.31
CA PRO A 103 19.70 -10.00 10.24
C PRO A 103 20.23 -8.60 10.57
N VAL A 104 20.29 -8.30 11.87
CA VAL A 104 20.86 -7.06 12.44
C VAL A 104 22.37 -6.97 12.26
#